data_AF-A0A536PVE4-F1
#
_entry.id   AF-A0A536PVE4-F1
#
_cell.length_a   1.000
_cell.length_b   1.000
_cell.length_c   1.000
_cell.angle_alpha   90.00
_cell.angle_beta   90.00
_cell.angle_gamma   90.00
#
_symmetry.space_group_name_H-M   'P 1'
#
loop_
_entity.id
_entity.type
_entity.pdbx_description
1 polymer ?
#
loop_
_entity_poly.entity_id
_entity_poly.type
_entity_poly.pdbx_seq_one_letter_code
_entity_poly.pdbx_strand_id
1 'polypeptide(L)'
;PMRVTGVVYSRTCRPLAGVSIRALQTNGDGEYGPVVGDQPGACCYLQGLALTDGAGRYELDTVRPGHYKGAYPAPPAHIHISVSHLGSGHLETELQFAGDPGLKNGRPDPGVPVTPTREADGTLHALFDIVLSEP
;
A
#
# COMPACT_ATOMS: atom_id res chain seq x y z
N PRO A 1 15.59 0.62 1.82
CA PRO A 1 14.52 1.65 1.83
C PRO A 1 13.64 1.52 0.58
N MET A 2 12.36 1.84 0.72
CA MET A 2 11.42 1.89 -0.38
C MET A 2 10.53 3.11 -0.23
N ARG A 3 10.29 3.82 -1.32
CA ARG A 3 9.36 4.92 -1.42
C ARG A 3 8.21 4.53 -2.34
N VAL A 4 6.98 4.78 -1.90
CA VAL A 4 5.78 4.68 -2.72
C VAL A 4 5.24 6.08 -2.92
N THR A 5 5.08 6.50 -4.16
CA THR A 5 4.41 7.77 -4.50
C THR A 5 3.22 7.50 -5.37
N GLY A 6 2.23 8.38 -5.34
CA GLY A 6 1.17 8.37 -6.33
C GLY A 6 0.33 9.62 -6.25
N VAL A 7 -0.63 9.68 -7.18
CA VAL A 7 -1.68 10.69 -7.21
C VAL A 7 -3.03 9.99 -7.13
N VAL A 8 -3.93 10.53 -6.32
CA VAL A 8 -5.32 10.10 -6.31
C VAL A 8 -6.12 10.97 -7.26
N TYR A 9 -6.79 10.32 -8.21
CA TYR A 9 -7.67 10.93 -9.18
C TYR A 9 -9.12 10.52 -8.93
N SER A 10 -10.02 11.35 -9.43
CA SER A 10 -11.40 10.96 -9.66
C SER A 10 -11.56 10.26 -11.02
N ARG A 11 -12.74 9.69 -11.28
CA ARG A 11 -13.08 9.09 -12.58
C ARG A 11 -13.05 10.08 -13.76
N THR A 12 -13.08 11.38 -13.49
CA THR A 12 -12.97 12.44 -14.50
C THR A 12 -11.54 13.00 -14.61
N CYS A 13 -10.56 12.24 -14.10
CA CYS A 13 -9.12 12.58 -14.10
C CYS A 13 -8.76 13.84 -13.29
N ARG A 14 -9.63 14.27 -12.35
CA ARG A 14 -9.33 15.38 -11.45
C ARG A 14 -8.54 14.88 -10.24
N PRO A 15 -7.39 15.49 -9.87
CA PRO A 15 -6.71 15.16 -8.62
C PRO A 15 -7.59 15.45 -7.40
N LEU A 16 -7.52 14.58 -6.39
CA LEU A 16 -8.31 14.67 -5.17
C LEU A 16 -7.42 14.93 -3.96
N ALA A 17 -7.59 16.08 -3.31
CA ALA A 17 -6.90 16.46 -2.08
C ALA A 17 -7.61 15.91 -0.84
N GLY A 18 -6.88 15.73 0.26
CA GLY A 18 -7.45 15.28 1.53
C GLY A 18 -7.96 13.83 1.54
N VAL A 19 -7.55 13.03 0.55
CA VAL A 19 -7.79 11.58 0.54
C VAL A 19 -6.87 10.93 1.56
N SER A 20 -7.44 10.10 2.43
CA SER A 20 -6.72 9.27 3.40
C SER A 20 -6.19 8.01 2.72
N ILE A 21 -4.87 7.85 2.74
CA ILE A 21 -4.15 6.65 2.32
C ILE A 21 -3.57 5.98 3.57
N ARG A 22 -4.24 4.93 4.03
CA ARG A 22 -3.74 4.10 5.13
C ARG A 22 -3.01 2.90 4.57
N ALA A 23 -1.75 2.74 4.96
CA ALA A 23 -0.92 1.62 4.59
C ALA A 23 -0.68 0.71 5.79
N LEU A 24 -0.66 -0.60 5.56
CA LEU A 24 -0.28 -1.62 6.52
C LEU A 24 0.51 -2.72 5.81
N GLN A 25 1.63 -3.17 6.39
CA GLN A 25 2.45 -4.20 5.80
C GLN A 25 3.25 -5.01 6.84
N THR A 26 3.86 -6.09 6.37
CA THR A 26 4.94 -6.79 7.07
C THR A 26 6.28 -6.07 6.90
N ASN A 27 7.27 -6.47 7.71
CA ASN A 27 8.66 -6.09 7.48
C ASN A 27 9.30 -6.91 6.33
N GLY A 28 10.59 -6.68 6.08
CA GLY A 28 11.34 -7.39 5.04
C GLY A 28 11.43 -8.91 5.24
N ASP A 29 11.25 -9.39 6.47
CA ASP A 29 11.25 -10.81 6.83
C ASP A 29 9.85 -11.45 6.82
N GLY A 30 8.83 -10.68 6.41
CA GLY A 30 7.46 -11.18 6.29
C GLY A 30 6.68 -11.19 7.59
N GLU A 31 7.17 -10.51 8.63
CA GLU A 31 6.54 -10.47 9.94
C GLU A 31 5.72 -9.19 10.11
N TYR A 32 4.48 -9.36 10.56
CA TYR A 32 3.73 -8.26 11.14
C TYR A 32 4.31 -7.90 12.50
N GLY A 33 4.29 -6.61 12.82
CA GLY A 33 4.73 -6.17 14.13
C GLY A 33 3.89 -6.76 15.26
N PRO A 34 4.48 -6.92 16.46
CA PRO A 34 3.70 -7.34 17.62
C PRO A 34 2.57 -6.35 17.88
N VAL A 35 1.54 -6.82 18.60
CA VAL A 35 0.53 -5.94 19.17
C VAL A 35 1.22 -4.95 20.10
N VAL A 36 0.92 -3.66 19.93
CA VAL A 36 1.48 -2.59 20.76
C VAL A 36 0.50 -2.31 21.90
N GLY A 37 0.88 -2.74 23.11
CA GLY A 37 0.10 -2.56 24.32
C GLY A 37 -1.13 -3.47 24.41
N ASP A 38 -2.03 -3.17 25.36
CA ASP A 38 -3.22 -3.97 25.64
C ASP A 38 -4.45 -3.56 24.80
N GLN A 39 -4.26 -2.68 23.82
CA GLN A 39 -5.35 -2.14 23.00
C GLN A 39 -5.81 -3.19 21.98
N PRO A 40 -7.07 -3.67 22.05
CA PRO A 40 -7.60 -4.60 21.06
C PRO A 40 -7.52 -3.98 19.65
N GLY A 41 -6.83 -4.66 18.73
CA GLY A 41 -6.66 -4.19 17.35
C GLY A 41 -5.45 -3.28 17.11
N ALA A 42 -4.67 -2.91 18.14
CA ALA A 42 -3.43 -2.15 17.99
C ALA A 42 -2.26 -3.05 17.52
N CYS A 43 -2.49 -3.88 16.51
CA CYS A 43 -1.41 -4.59 15.85
C CYS A 43 -0.66 -3.70 14.88
N CYS A 44 0.67 -3.93 14.92
CA CYS A 44 1.62 -3.85 13.83
C CYS A 44 2.28 -2.46 13.66
N TYR A 45 3.62 -2.41 13.71
CA TYR A 45 4.38 -1.14 13.66
C TYR A 45 4.49 -0.52 12.26
N LEU A 46 4.49 -1.32 11.18
CA LEU A 46 4.54 -0.80 9.80
C LEU A 46 3.15 -0.48 9.28
N GLN A 47 2.52 0.49 9.95
CA GLN A 47 1.30 1.12 9.50
C GLN A 47 1.47 2.63 9.49
N GLY A 48 0.79 3.29 8.56
CA GLY A 48 0.86 4.73 8.41
C GLY A 48 -0.39 5.30 7.75
N LEU A 49 -0.60 6.60 7.94
CA LEU A 49 -1.64 7.37 7.27
C LEU A 49 -0.99 8.56 6.59
N ALA A 50 -1.21 8.70 5.29
CA ALA A 50 -0.90 9.89 4.52
C ALA A 50 -2.21 10.56 4.06
N LEU A 51 -2.20 11.89 3.97
CA LEU A 51 -3.25 12.66 3.32
C LEU A 51 -2.73 13.20 2.00
N THR A 52 -3.53 13.12 0.95
CA THR A 52 -3.14 13.72 -0.33
C THR A 52 -3.09 15.25 -0.24
N ASP A 53 -2.08 15.84 -0.89
CA ASP A 53 -1.92 17.29 -0.98
C ASP A 53 -2.93 17.95 -1.94
N GLY A 54 -2.84 19.27 -2.14
CA GLY A 54 -3.71 20.02 -3.05
C GLY A 54 -3.64 19.58 -4.52
N ALA A 55 -2.59 18.87 -4.92
CA ALA A 55 -2.41 18.28 -6.24
C ALA A 55 -2.74 16.77 -6.25
N GLY A 56 -3.35 16.25 -5.19
CA GLY A 56 -3.73 14.85 -5.03
C GLY A 56 -2.59 13.89 -4.76
N ARG A 57 -1.37 14.39 -4.48
CA ARG A 57 -0.16 13.58 -4.34
C ARG A 57 -0.04 13.02 -2.93
N TYR A 58 0.50 11.81 -2.81
CA TYR A 58 0.90 11.22 -1.53
C TYR A 58 2.25 10.52 -1.66
N GLU A 59 2.92 10.34 -0.52
CA GLU A 59 4.20 9.63 -0.41
C GLU A 59 4.21 8.78 0.86
N LEU A 60 4.75 7.56 0.74
CA LEU A 60 5.01 6.64 1.85
C LEU A 60 6.48 6.23 1.80
N ASP A 61 7.26 6.64 2.80
CA ASP A 61 8.61 6.14 3.02
C ASP A 61 8.57 4.91 3.95
N THR A 62 9.03 3.78 3.44
CA THR A 62 8.90 2.46 4.09
C THR A 62 10.05 1.52 3.71
N VAL A 63 9.84 0.22 3.89
CA VAL A 63 10.67 -0.88 3.42
C VAL A 63 9.87 -1.79 2.50
N ARG A 64 10.55 -2.50 1.59
CA ARG A 64 9.89 -3.55 0.81
C ARG A 64 9.49 -4.69 1.75
N PRO A 65 8.20 -5.09 1.80
CA PRO A 65 7.75 -6.20 2.64
C PRO A 65 8.26 -7.55 2.10
N GLY A 66 8.42 -8.50 3.01
CA GLY A 66 8.60 -9.92 2.71
C GLY A 66 7.26 -10.64 2.55
N HIS A 67 7.31 -11.85 2.00
CA HIS A 67 6.17 -12.77 1.96
C HIS A 67 5.70 -13.10 3.38
N TYR A 68 4.39 -13.23 3.61
CA TYR A 68 3.86 -13.47 4.95
C TYR A 68 4.46 -14.73 5.59
N LYS A 69 5.20 -14.53 6.68
CA LYS A 69 5.83 -15.61 7.43
C LYS A 69 4.73 -16.46 8.09
N GLY A 70 4.79 -17.77 7.86
CA GLY A 70 3.83 -18.73 8.39
C GLY A 70 2.59 -18.98 7.51
N ALA A 71 2.44 -18.27 6.37
CA ALA A 71 1.43 -18.58 5.37
C ALA A 71 1.94 -19.62 4.35
N TYR A 72 1.16 -20.67 4.08
CA TYR A 72 1.50 -21.66 3.05
C TYR A 72 0.25 -22.11 2.24
N PRO A 73 0.25 -21.95 0.90
CA PRO A 73 1.25 -21.21 0.13
C PRO A 73 1.22 -19.72 0.50
N ALA A 74 2.38 -19.06 0.49
CA ALA A 74 2.45 -17.65 0.81
C ALA A 74 1.83 -16.80 -0.32
N PRO A 75 1.05 -15.75 0.01
CA PRO A 75 0.63 -14.74 -0.96
C PRO A 75 1.86 -13.97 -1.48
N PRO A 76 1.74 -13.17 -2.57
CA PRO A 76 2.84 -12.30 -2.99
C PRO A 76 3.23 -11.34 -1.85
N ALA A 77 4.47 -10.83 -1.83
CA ALA A 77 4.76 -9.68 -0.97
C ALA A 77 3.84 -8.50 -1.35
N HIS A 78 3.29 -7.80 -0.34
CA HIS A 78 2.37 -6.71 -0.59
C HIS A 78 2.28 -5.71 0.55
N ILE A 79 1.75 -4.53 0.22
CA ILE A 79 1.32 -3.49 1.16
C ILE A 79 -0.20 -3.39 1.03
N HIS A 80 -0.93 -3.56 2.13
CA HIS A 80 -2.37 -3.26 2.16
C HIS A 80 -2.56 -1.75 2.10
N ILE A 81 -3.44 -1.30 1.20
CA ILE A 81 -3.76 0.11 0.97
C ILE A 81 -5.26 0.29 1.13
N SER A 82 -5.61 1.06 2.16
CA SER A 82 -6.97 1.46 2.48
C SER A 82 -7.14 2.93 2.16
N VAL A 83 -8.03 3.22 1.22
CA VAL A 83 -8.25 4.55 0.69
C VAL A 83 -9.63 5.03 1.11
N SER A 84 -9.72 6.25 1.63
CA SER A 84 -11.00 6.86 1.96
C SER A 84 -10.98 8.36 1.69
N HIS A 85 -12.10 8.88 1.19
CA HIS A 85 -12.27 10.30 0.94
C HIS A 85 -13.68 10.73 1.35
N LEU A 86 -13.80 11.93 1.93
CA LEU A 86 -15.08 12.46 2.34
C LEU A 86 -15.99 12.63 1.11
N GLY A 87 -17.02 11.79 1.02
CA GLY A 87 -17.98 11.81 -0.09
C GLY A 87 -17.67 10.89 -1.27
N SER A 88 -16.47 10.34 -1.45
CA SER A 88 -16.11 9.53 -2.64
C SER A 88 -15.93 8.03 -2.37
N GLY A 89 -16.42 7.57 -1.22
CA GLY A 89 -16.39 6.17 -0.85
C GLY A 89 -15.04 5.68 -0.33
N HIS A 90 -14.90 4.36 -0.32
CA HIS A 90 -13.80 3.62 0.28
C HIS A 90 -13.32 2.53 -0.68
N LEU A 91 -12.01 2.34 -0.76
CA LEU A 91 -11.37 1.32 -1.58
C LEU A 91 -10.33 0.59 -0.72
N GLU A 92 -10.39 -0.72 -0.74
CA GLU A 92 -9.35 -1.60 -0.19
C GLU A 92 -8.64 -2.28 -1.37
N THR A 93 -7.32 -2.23 -1.38
CA THR A 93 -6.47 -2.80 -2.43
C THR A 93 -5.10 -3.17 -1.88
N GLU A 94 -4.27 -3.79 -2.71
CA GLU A 94 -2.91 -4.15 -2.36
C GLU A 94 -1.93 -3.65 -3.42
N LEU A 95 -0.84 -3.02 -2.99
CA LEU A 95 0.34 -2.85 -3.84
C LEU A 95 1.13 -4.16 -3.79
N GLN A 96 1.21 -4.86 -4.92
CA GLN A 96 1.96 -6.11 -5.08
C GLN A 96 3.19 -5.87 -5.97
N PHE A 97 4.08 -6.85 -6.06
CA PHE A 97 5.30 -6.73 -6.88
C PHE A 97 5.21 -7.61 -8.12
N ALA A 98 5.42 -7.03 -9.31
CA ALA A 98 5.45 -7.75 -10.56
C ALA A 98 6.54 -8.84 -10.56
N GLY A 99 6.20 -10.02 -11.08
CA GLY A 99 7.09 -11.18 -11.12
C GLY A 99 7.20 -11.95 -9.80
N ASP A 100 6.49 -11.52 -8.75
CA ASP A 100 6.47 -12.26 -7.49
C ASP A 100 5.81 -13.65 -7.66
N PRO A 101 6.49 -14.77 -7.31
CA PRO A 101 5.93 -16.11 -7.46
C PRO A 101 4.62 -16.33 -6.70
N GLY A 102 4.42 -15.61 -5.59
CA GLY A 102 3.22 -15.66 -4.76
C GLY A 102 1.97 -15.17 -5.48
N LEU A 103 2.09 -14.42 -6.58
CA LEU A 103 0.96 -14.00 -7.41
C LEU A 103 0.10 -15.17 -7.90
N LYS A 104 0.68 -16.37 -8.03
CA LYS A 104 -0.02 -17.60 -8.40
C LYS A 104 -0.84 -18.23 -7.25
N ASN A 105 -0.53 -17.82 -6.02
CA ASN A 105 -1.11 -18.32 -4.79
C ASN A 105 -2.16 -17.36 -4.20
N GLY A 106 -2.24 -16.15 -4.76
CA GLY A 106 -3.04 -15.05 -4.22
C GLY A 106 -4.54 -15.36 -4.19
N ARG A 107 -5.21 -14.80 -3.18
CA ARG A 107 -6.68 -14.66 -3.14
C ARG A 107 -7.14 -13.69 -4.23
N PRO A 108 -8.45 -13.67 -4.57
CA PRO A 108 -9.01 -12.70 -5.52
C PRO A 108 -9.03 -11.23 -5.00
N ASP A 109 -8.34 -10.91 -3.90
CA ASP A 109 -8.25 -9.53 -3.42
C ASP A 109 -7.64 -8.65 -4.52
N PRO A 110 -8.12 -7.40 -4.70
CA PRO A 110 -7.74 -6.55 -5.81
C PRO A 110 -6.31 -6.04 -5.61
N GLY A 111 -5.33 -6.89 -5.93
CA GLY A 111 -3.92 -6.55 -5.93
C GLY A 111 -3.47 -5.97 -7.27
N VAL A 112 -2.62 -4.96 -7.20
CA VAL A 112 -2.07 -4.28 -8.37
C VAL A 112 -0.54 -4.49 -8.36
N PRO A 113 -0.02 -5.35 -9.25
CA PRO A 113 1.41 -5.57 -9.37
C PRO A 113 2.12 -4.36 -9.98
N VAL A 114 3.10 -3.82 -9.27
CA VAL A 114 3.98 -2.75 -9.75
C VAL A 114 5.39 -3.25 -9.98
N THR A 115 6.15 -2.57 -10.84
CA THR A 115 7.60 -2.81 -11.01
C THR A 115 8.34 -1.61 -10.44
N PRO A 116 8.85 -1.69 -9.19
CA PRO A 116 9.64 -0.60 -8.63
C PRO A 116 10.91 -0.36 -9.45
N THR A 117 11.27 0.89 -9.62
CA THR A 117 12.59 1.28 -10.14
C THR A 117 13.58 1.41 -8.98
N ARG A 118 14.87 1.46 -9.29
CA ARG A 118 15.91 1.71 -8.29
C ARG A 118 16.52 3.07 -8.56
N GLU A 119 16.48 3.94 -7.55
CA GLU A 119 17.11 5.26 -7.57
C GLU A 119 18.64 5.14 -7.40
N ALA A 120 19.35 6.24 -7.65
CA ALA A 120 20.82 6.28 -7.61
C ALA A 120 21.41 5.98 -6.23
N ASP A 121 20.68 6.28 -5.16
CA ASP A 121 21.04 5.98 -3.77
C ASP A 121 20.72 4.52 -3.36
N GLY A 122 20.14 3.74 -4.26
CA GLY A 122 19.72 2.37 -4.03
C GLY A 122 18.31 2.20 -3.46
N THR A 123 17.57 3.29 -3.21
CA THR A 123 16.16 3.25 -2.77
C THR A 123 15.28 2.65 -3.88
N LEU A 124 14.34 1.79 -3.50
CA LEU A 124 13.30 1.31 -4.42
C LEU A 124 12.20 2.35 -4.52
N HIS A 125 11.80 2.74 -5.74
CA HIS A 125 10.71 3.68 -5.97
C HIS A 125 9.58 3.00 -6.73
N ALA A 126 8.38 2.98 -6.13
CA ALA A 126 7.17 2.48 -6.75
C ALA A 126 6.17 3.62 -7.00
N LEU A 127 5.56 3.61 -8.19
CA LEU A 127 4.44 4.48 -8.53
C LEU A 127 3.12 3.72 -8.33
N PHE A 128 2.16 4.33 -7.64
CA PHE A 128 0.87 3.73 -7.34
C PHE A 128 -0.26 4.76 -7.39
N ASP A 129 -0.72 5.09 -8.60
CA ASP A 129 -1.84 6.01 -8.78
C ASP A 129 -3.18 5.30 -8.50
N ILE A 130 -4.11 6.03 -7.90
CA ILE A 130 -5.40 5.50 -7.47
C ILE A 130 -6.52 6.30 -8.11
N VAL A 131 -7.55 5.61 -8.59
CA VAL A 131 -8.79 6.24 -9.07
C VAL A 131 -9.92 5.92 -8.12
N LEU A 132 -10.52 6.94 -7.51
CA LEU A 132 -11.73 6.80 -6.71
C LEU A 132 -12.97 7.14 -7.53
N SER A 133 -14.02 6.35 -7.33
CA SER A 133 -15.37 6.70 -7.75
C SER A 133 -15.80 7.98 -7.02
N GLU A 134 -16.15 9.03 -7.75
CA GLU A 134 -16.88 10.16 -7.16
C GLU A 134 -18.24 9.69 -6.64
N PRO A 135 -18.84 10.38 -5.64
CA PRO A 135 -20.26 10.19 -5.35
C PRO A 135 -21.13 10.35 -6.60
#